data_AF-A0A4Y2MCE0-F1
#
_entry.id   AF-A0A4Y2MCE0-F1
#
_cell.length_a   1.000
_cell.length_b   1.000
_cell.length_c   1.000
_cell.angle_alpha   90.00
_cell.angle_beta   90.00
_cell.angle_gamma   90.00
#
_symmetry.space_group_name_H-M   'P 1'
#
loop_
_entity.id
_entity.type
_entity.pdbx_description
1 polymer ?
#
loop_
_entity_poly.entity_id
_entity_poly.type
_entity_poly.pdbx_seq_one_letter_code
_entity_poly.pdbx_strand_id
1 'polypeptide(L)'
;MSCRVKHRAFESQAGMYVSEFLYGLKKGSKKEVIEWRMCMDMIAKEYVCPTCGEKMILTENNCSDDYAWVCRKFGVNEHHIKRTVRKGSWFSESKLTIPEVLILSYLWVKKHRMTGLWMK
;
A
#
# COMPACT_ATOMS: atom_id res chain seq x y z
N MET A 1 13.73 12.38 -10.52
CA MET A 1 14.38 11.48 -9.54
C MET A 1 13.41 10.37 -9.15
N SER A 2 13.78 9.09 -9.28
CA SER A 2 12.94 7.95 -8.87
C SER A 2 12.63 8.04 -7.36
N CYS A 3 11.39 7.78 -6.92
CA CYS A 3 11.10 7.91 -5.49
C CYS A 3 11.85 6.88 -4.62
N ARG A 4 12.37 5.80 -5.23
CA ARG A 4 13.34 4.89 -4.60
C ARG A 4 14.65 5.59 -4.19
N VAL A 5 15.07 6.64 -4.89
CA VAL A 5 16.28 7.42 -4.56
C VAL A 5 16.05 8.29 -3.32
N LYS A 6 14.84 8.86 -3.16
CA LYS A 6 14.45 9.56 -1.93
C LYS A 6 14.37 8.59 -0.73
N HIS A 7 13.88 7.37 -0.95
CA HIS A 7 13.77 6.34 0.08
C HIS A 7 15.14 5.86 0.58
N ARG A 8 16.11 5.64 -0.32
CA ARG A 8 17.46 5.16 0.07
C ARG A 8 18.22 6.14 0.97
N ALA A 9 18.05 7.45 0.76
CA ALA A 9 18.59 8.47 1.65
C ALA A 9 17.91 8.45 3.03
N PHE A 10 16.65 8.03 3.10
CA PHE A 10 15.88 7.88 4.32
C PHE A 10 16.29 6.63 5.12
N GLU A 11 16.57 5.51 4.44
CA GLU A 11 17.06 4.26 5.04
C GLU A 11 18.41 4.45 5.77
N SER A 12 19.30 5.31 5.25
CA SER A 12 20.59 5.61 5.91
C SER A 12 20.46 6.32 7.27
N GLN A 13 19.28 6.84 7.63
CA GLN A 13 19.01 7.49 8.92
C GLN A 13 18.08 6.64 9.83
N ALA A 14 17.67 5.45 9.40
CA ALA A 14 16.47 4.74 9.86
C ALA A 14 16.59 3.91 11.16
N GLY A 15 17.53 4.22 12.06
CA GLY A 15 17.59 3.58 13.39
C GLY A 15 16.46 4.03 14.33
N MET A 16 16.04 5.29 14.23
CA MET A 16 15.06 5.91 15.15
C MET A 16 13.76 6.38 14.48
N TYR A 17 13.75 6.60 13.16
CA TYR A 17 12.64 7.29 12.46
C TYR A 17 11.61 6.36 11.77
N VAL A 18 11.83 5.04 11.75
CA VAL A 18 10.93 4.11 11.03
C VAL A 18 9.53 4.06 11.66
N SER A 19 9.42 4.12 12.99
CA SER A 19 8.11 4.15 13.64
C SER A 19 7.37 5.45 13.30
N GLU A 20 8.04 6.60 13.43
CA GLU A 20 7.44 7.89 13.13
C GLU A 20 6.98 7.99 11.67
N PHE A 21 7.77 7.43 10.75
CA PHE A 21 7.40 7.28 9.35
C PHE A 21 6.14 6.41 9.16
N LEU A 22 6.11 5.21 9.76
CA LEU A 22 4.95 4.31 9.66
C LEU A 22 3.68 4.92 10.28
N TYR A 23 3.81 5.65 11.38
CA TYR A 23 2.69 6.41 11.95
C TYR A 23 2.33 7.64 11.09
N GLY A 24 3.31 8.26 10.43
CA GLY A 24 3.12 9.33 9.46
C GLY A 24 2.30 8.88 8.25
N LEU A 25 2.52 7.65 7.77
CA LEU A 25 1.70 7.04 6.70
C LEU A 25 0.22 6.89 7.08
N LYS A 26 -0.11 6.85 8.37
CA LYS A 26 -1.51 6.83 8.85
C LYS A 26 -2.14 8.22 8.90
N LYS A 27 -1.32 9.27 9.01
CA LYS A 27 -1.76 10.67 9.17
C LYS A 27 -1.66 11.50 7.89
N GLY A 28 -0.88 11.06 6.90
CA GLY A 28 -0.71 11.74 5.62
C GLY A 28 -1.99 11.76 4.77
N SER A 29 -1.97 12.55 3.69
CA SER A 29 -3.11 12.56 2.77
C SER A 29 -3.28 11.20 2.10
N LYS A 30 -4.54 10.79 1.89
CA LYS A 30 -4.88 9.49 1.29
C LYS A 30 -4.15 9.30 -0.05
N LYS A 31 -4.12 10.36 -0.87
CA LYS A 31 -3.48 10.38 -2.20
C LYS A 31 -1.96 10.17 -2.12
N GLU A 32 -1.26 10.93 -1.29
CA GLU A 32 0.20 10.78 -1.15
C GLU A 32 0.57 9.39 -0.66
N VAL A 33 -0.24 8.85 0.27
CA VAL A 33 -0.01 7.53 0.85
C VAL A 33 -0.19 6.42 -0.19
N ILE A 34 -1.23 6.48 -1.04
CA ILE A 34 -1.42 5.47 -2.10
C ILE A 34 -0.34 5.59 -3.19
N GLU A 35 0.04 6.81 -3.60
CA GLU A 35 1.11 7.05 -4.57
C GLU A 35 2.46 6.54 -4.08
N TRP A 36 2.77 6.73 -2.79
CA TRP A 36 3.98 6.20 -2.18
C TRP A 36 4.01 4.65 -2.21
N ARG A 37 2.90 3.99 -1.81
CA ARG A 37 2.79 2.51 -1.84
C ARG A 37 2.99 1.97 -3.26
N MET A 38 2.41 2.64 -4.25
CA MET A 38 2.61 2.32 -5.66
C MET A 38 4.06 2.52 -6.09
N CYS A 39 4.70 3.64 -5.72
CA CYS A 39 6.08 3.91 -6.09
C CYS A 39 7.08 2.92 -5.48
N MET A 40 6.79 2.42 -4.28
CA MET A 40 7.57 1.37 -3.61
C MET A 40 7.29 -0.03 -4.16
N ASP A 41 6.44 -0.15 -5.19
CA ASP A 41 6.01 -1.42 -5.81
C ASP A 41 5.39 -2.41 -4.82
N MET A 42 4.77 -1.88 -3.76
CA MET A 42 4.07 -2.67 -2.75
C MET A 42 2.68 -3.09 -3.23
N ILE A 43 2.11 -2.31 -4.14
CA ILE A 43 0.84 -2.55 -4.84
C ILE A 43 0.99 -2.18 -6.31
N ALA A 44 0.09 -2.69 -7.14
CA ALA A 44 0.10 -2.38 -8.57
C ALA A 44 -0.20 -0.90 -8.85
N LYS A 45 0.46 -0.36 -9.89
CA LYS A 45 0.30 1.02 -10.37
C LYS A 45 -0.84 1.19 -11.36
N GLU A 46 -1.30 0.09 -11.95
CA GLU A 46 -2.38 0.07 -12.92
C GLU A 46 -3.07 -1.30 -12.91
N TYR A 47 -4.33 -1.31 -13.34
CA TYR A 47 -5.09 -2.53 -13.59
C TYR A 47 -5.86 -2.42 -14.89
N VAL A 48 -6.05 -3.57 -15.53
CA VAL A 48 -6.91 -3.73 -16.70
C VAL A 48 -8.21 -4.41 -16.28
N CYS A 49 -9.34 -3.90 -16.78
CA CYS A 49 -10.65 -4.46 -16.55
C CYS A 49 -10.72 -5.85 -17.22
N PRO A 50 -11.11 -6.92 -16.50
CA PRO A 50 -11.20 -8.25 -17.06
C PRO A 50 -12.33 -8.40 -18.08
N THR A 51 -13.31 -7.48 -18.06
CA THR A 51 -14.52 -7.57 -18.88
C THR A 51 -14.34 -6.87 -20.22
N CYS A 52 -13.69 -5.69 -20.25
CA CYS A 52 -13.55 -4.88 -21.46
C CYS A 52 -12.10 -4.62 -21.89
N GLY A 53 -11.10 -5.04 -21.12
CA GLY A 53 -9.70 -4.83 -21.46
C GLY A 53 -9.18 -3.39 -21.31
N GLU A 54 -10.02 -2.45 -20.87
CA GLU A 54 -9.60 -1.06 -20.64
C GLU A 54 -8.90 -0.86 -19.29
N LYS A 55 -8.06 0.18 -19.19
CA LYS A 55 -7.45 0.57 -17.91
C LYS A 55 -8.50 0.99 -16.90
N MET A 56 -8.38 0.49 -15.69
CA MET A 56 -9.23 0.88 -14.56
C MET A 56 -8.77 2.22 -13.99
N ILE A 57 -9.72 2.99 -13.46
CA ILE A 57 -9.46 4.28 -12.82
C ILE A 57 -9.26 4.05 -11.32
N LEU A 58 -8.23 4.65 -10.74
CA LEU A 58 -8.07 4.69 -9.28
C LEU A 58 -9.06 5.70 -8.71
N THR A 59 -9.97 5.27 -7.85
CA THR A 59 -11.04 6.12 -7.31
C THR A 59 -11.04 6.05 -5.80
N GLU A 60 -11.18 7.21 -5.14
CA GLU A 60 -11.43 7.28 -3.70
C GLU A 60 -12.71 6.52 -3.36
N ASN A 61 -12.66 5.72 -2.31
CA ASN A 61 -13.73 4.84 -1.93
C ASN A 61 -13.70 4.66 -0.41
N ASN A 62 -14.87 4.48 0.20
CA ASN A 62 -15.00 4.27 1.65
C ASN A 62 -14.63 2.84 2.06
N CYS A 63 -13.47 2.35 1.60
CA CYS A 63 -12.92 1.05 1.91
C CYS A 63 -11.68 1.18 2.81
N SER A 64 -11.18 0.05 3.34
CA SER A 64 -10.11 0.03 4.35
C SER A 64 -8.82 0.76 3.93
N ASP A 65 -8.49 0.78 2.63
CA ASP A 65 -7.29 1.44 2.08
C ASP A 65 -7.64 2.67 1.22
N ASP A 66 -8.81 3.27 1.44
CA ASP A 66 -9.29 4.53 0.88
C ASP A 66 -9.45 4.60 -0.66
N TYR A 67 -8.94 3.63 -1.40
CA TYR A 67 -8.99 3.58 -2.85
C TYR A 67 -9.38 2.21 -3.38
N ALA A 68 -10.05 2.22 -4.53
CA ALA A 68 -10.32 1.04 -5.32
C ALA A 68 -10.06 1.31 -6.81
N TRP A 69 -9.71 0.27 -7.54
CA TRP A 69 -9.68 0.30 -8.99
C TRP A 69 -11.11 0.08 -9.51
N VAL A 70 -11.60 1.01 -10.32
CA VAL A 70 -12.97 0.99 -10.83
C VAL A 70 -12.97 1.06 -12.36
N CYS A 71 -13.73 0.17 -12.98
CA CYS A 71 -14.14 0.30 -14.36
C CYS A 71 -15.66 0.38 -14.40
N ARG A 72 -16.19 1.46 -14.98
CA ARG A 72 -17.62 1.69 -15.11
C ARG A 72 -17.93 2.07 -16.55
N LYS A 73 -18.79 1.28 -17.18
CA LYS A 73 -19.31 1.52 -18.54
C LYS A 73 -20.83 1.53 -18.49
N PHE A 74 -21.44 2.39 -19.28
CA PHE A 74 -22.89 2.50 -19.44
C PHE A 74 -23.28 2.14 -20.88
N GLY A 75 -24.50 1.62 -21.08
CA GLY A 75 -25.00 1.26 -22.41
C GLY A 75 -24.60 -0.16 -22.84
N VAL A 76 -24.18 -0.32 -24.11
CA VAL A 76 -23.77 -1.64 -24.64
C VAL A 76 -22.51 -2.11 -23.91
N ASN A 77 -22.53 -3.35 -23.42
CA ASN A 77 -21.50 -3.91 -22.52
C ASN A 77 -21.40 -3.16 -21.17
N GLU A 78 -22.53 -2.70 -20.63
CA GLU A 78 -22.61 -2.12 -19.29
C GLU A 78 -21.98 -3.05 -18.23
N HIS A 79 -21.11 -2.48 -17.42
CA HIS A 79 -20.56 -3.16 -16.26
C HIS A 79 -20.01 -2.15 -15.25
N HIS A 80 -19.94 -2.60 -14.00
CA HIS A 80 -19.33 -1.88 -12.91
C HIS A 80 -18.44 -2.82 -12.12
N ILE A 81 -17.17 -2.88 -12.51
CA ILE A 81 -16.17 -3.74 -11.87
C ILE A 81 -15.36 -2.92 -10.88
N LYS A 82 -15.28 -3.39 -9.64
CA LYS A 82 -14.43 -2.84 -8.59
C LYS A 82 -13.38 -3.86 -8.18
N ARG A 83 -12.17 -3.41 -7.92
CA ARG A 83 -11.07 -4.23 -7.38
C ARG A 83 -10.36 -3.46 -6.26
N THR A 84 -9.94 -4.17 -5.22
CA THR A 84 -9.14 -3.58 -4.15
C THR A 84 -7.76 -3.21 -4.69
N VAL A 85 -7.16 -2.13 -4.17
CA VAL A 85 -5.77 -1.78 -4.48
C VAL A 85 -4.77 -2.86 -4.03
N ARG A 86 -5.20 -3.74 -3.11
CA ARG A 86 -4.41 -4.83 -2.54
C ARG A 86 -4.37 -6.09 -3.41
N LYS A 87 -5.20 -6.22 -4.44
CA LYS A 87 -5.25 -7.44 -5.25
C LYS A 87 -3.85 -7.75 -5.81
N GLY A 88 -3.49 -9.04 -5.86
CA GLY A 88 -2.20 -9.50 -6.42
C GLY A 88 -0.95 -9.08 -5.63
N SER A 89 -1.11 -8.49 -4.44
CA SER A 89 -0.01 -8.10 -3.56
C SER A 89 0.00 -8.96 -2.30
N TRP A 90 1.07 -8.83 -1.50
CA TRP A 90 1.17 -9.45 -0.18
C TRP A 90 0.00 -9.10 0.77
N PHE A 91 -0.71 -7.99 0.51
CA PHE A 91 -1.80 -7.50 1.34
C PHE A 91 -3.19 -8.07 0.97
N SER A 92 -3.32 -8.85 -0.11
CA SER A 92 -4.63 -9.11 -0.76
C SER A 92 -5.68 -9.74 0.13
N GLU A 93 -5.29 -10.69 0.97
CA GLU A 93 -6.19 -11.47 1.83
C GLU A 93 -6.19 -11.00 3.29
N SER A 94 -5.47 -9.93 3.60
CA SER A 94 -5.41 -9.41 4.96
C SER A 94 -6.74 -8.76 5.36
N LYS A 95 -7.14 -8.92 6.63
CA LYS A 95 -8.22 -8.10 7.22
C LYS A 95 -7.72 -6.74 7.71
N LEU A 96 -6.41 -6.55 7.71
CA LEU A 96 -5.75 -5.31 8.11
C LEU A 96 -5.47 -4.43 6.90
N THR A 97 -5.48 -3.12 7.12
CA THR A 97 -5.02 -2.12 6.15
C THR A 97 -3.54 -2.29 5.84
N ILE A 98 -3.08 -1.76 4.71
CA ILE A 98 -1.65 -1.82 4.35
C ILE A 98 -0.77 -1.21 5.48
N PRO A 99 -1.06 -0.04 6.05
CA PRO A 99 -0.25 0.52 7.15
C PRO A 99 -0.19 -0.38 8.38
N GLU A 100 -1.29 -1.04 8.75
CA GLU A 100 -1.34 -1.95 9.90
C GLU A 100 -0.45 -3.18 9.67
N VAL A 101 -0.51 -3.78 8.46
CA VAL A 101 0.39 -4.90 8.12
C VAL A 101 1.86 -4.47 8.23
N LEU A 102 2.21 -3.27 7.76
CA LEU A 102 3.58 -2.76 7.84
C LEU A 102 4.03 -2.50 9.28
N ILE A 103 3.18 -1.87 10.10
CA ILE A 103 3.46 -1.61 11.52
C ILE A 103 3.66 -2.93 12.28
N LEU A 104 2.75 -3.89 12.12
CA LEU A 104 2.87 -5.18 12.78
C LEU A 104 4.14 -5.93 12.36
N SER A 105 4.45 -5.91 11.06
CA SER A 105 5.66 -6.56 10.54
C SER A 105 6.94 -5.93 11.09
N TYR A 106 6.99 -4.60 11.17
CA TYR A 106 8.10 -3.89 11.79
C TYR A 106 8.24 -4.21 13.29
N LEU A 107 7.14 -4.15 14.04
CA LEU A 107 7.14 -4.46 15.48
C LEU A 107 7.55 -5.91 15.75
N TRP A 108 7.10 -6.84 14.91
CA TRP A 108 7.51 -8.24 14.97
C TRP A 108 9.03 -8.38 14.84
N VAL A 109 9.60 -7.86 13.75
CA VAL A 109 11.05 -7.92 13.51
C VAL A 109 11.83 -7.22 14.63
N LYS A 110 11.38 -6.04 15.08
CA LYS A 110 12.03 -5.28 16.15
C LYS A 110 12.02 -6.05 17.47
N LYS A 111 10.87 -6.62 17.87
CA LYS A 111 10.73 -7.42 19.09
C LYS A 111 11.70 -8.61 19.07
N HIS A 112 11.76 -9.35 17.96
CA HIS A 112 12.62 -10.52 17.85
C HIS A 112 14.12 -10.19 17.79
N ARG A 113 14.50 -9.03 17.22
CA ARG A 113 15.89 -8.53 17.29
C ARG A 113 16.30 -8.15 18.71
N MET A 114 15.40 -7.60 19.52
CA MET A 114 15.69 -7.25 20.92
C MET A 114 15.79 -8.49 21.82
N THR A 115 14.99 -9.53 21.59
CA THR A 115 15.06 -10.78 22.38
C THR A 115 16.30 -11.63 22.11
N GLY A 116 16.93 -11.50 20.93
CA GLY A 116 18.19 -12.18 20.63
C GLY A 116 19.41 -11.59 21.35
N LEU A 117 19.28 -10.43 22.01
CA LEU A 117 20.33 -9.84 22.85
C LEU A 117 20.34 -10.36 24.30
N TRP A 118 19.26 -11.02 24.74
CA TRP A 118 19.13 -11.60 26.09
C TRP A 118 19.33 -13.13 26.12
N MET A 119 19.58 -13.75 24.97
CA MET A 119 19.94 -15.17 24.83
C MET A 119 21.45 -15.37 24.61
N LYS A 120 22.28 -14.46 25.15
CA LYS A 120 23.72 -14.66 25.29
C LYS A 120 24.10 -14.53 26.76
#